data_AF-A0A2E6ZPJ4-F1
#
_entry.id   AF-A0A2E6ZPJ4-F1
#
_cell.length_a   1.000
_cell.length_b   1.000
_cell.length_c   1.000
_cell.angle_alpha   90.00
_cell.angle_beta   90.00
_cell.angle_gamma   90.00
#
_symmetry.space_group_name_H-M   'P 1'
#
loop_
_entity.id
_entity.type
_entity.pdbx_description
1 polymer ?
#
loop_
_entity_poly.entity_id
_entity_poly.type
_entity_poly.pdbx_seq_one_letter_code
_entity_poly.pdbx_strand_id
1 'polypeptide(L)'
;MNVDISQLTDSSLVGALTAGLLLAIFVVLSISLRLILAIISRRINKENSDRLILVFIDSIKGPVVLLVLSLGLLFAYLTLAKLEEGIFISLNDTGDYAFQIWKVSAIAIATFTVSHLTDRTIRWYLRNIAFKTSTTLDDTLLPIFRRVLPITVYAIGALIAIDSIGISISPILAGLGIGGLAVALAVQPTLSNFFAGTYVVTEGELKPGDFIELDGGPSGYVESVGWRSTKIRSRFNNLVIIPNSKMAESIVTNYFSPTPAMNVIVTCGVSYESDMEAVEKIALEEASELIENSPHSIKNVDPFFGFSNFGDSNIDFFIFIQAVDRNGTFVLKSELMKRIHARFTSEGIEINYPVRKLLLPEELDAGSVFTSQPEEN
;
A
#
# COMPACT_ATOMS: atom_id res chain seq x y z
N MET A 1 38.27 -55.15 50.27
CA MET A 1 38.81 -54.23 49.26
C MET A 1 38.77 -52.85 49.90
N ASN A 2 39.80 -52.54 50.69
CA ASN A 2 39.92 -51.25 51.37
C ASN A 2 40.22 -50.20 50.31
N VAL A 3 39.32 -49.25 50.12
CA VAL A 3 39.60 -48.04 49.36
C VAL A 3 40.50 -47.19 50.26
N ASP A 4 41.80 -47.20 49.98
CA ASP A 4 42.76 -46.33 50.64
C ASP A 4 42.41 -44.86 50.31
N ILE A 5 41.85 -44.16 51.30
CA ILE A 5 41.41 -42.76 51.22
C ILE A 5 42.61 -41.81 50.98
N SER A 6 43.84 -42.30 51.16
CA SER A 6 45.10 -41.60 50.93
C SER A 6 45.50 -41.44 49.46
N GLN A 7 44.80 -42.09 48.52
CA GLN A 7 45.03 -41.93 47.06
C GLN A 7 44.13 -40.88 46.40
N LEU A 8 43.29 -40.15 47.16
CA LEU A 8 42.73 -38.89 46.70
C LEU A 8 43.85 -37.84 46.73
N THR A 9 44.64 -37.81 45.66
CA THR A 9 45.70 -36.84 45.44
C THR A 9 45.18 -35.41 45.67
N ASP A 10 46.01 -34.57 46.32
CA ASP A 10 45.72 -33.15 46.59
C ASP A 10 45.20 -32.41 45.34
N SER A 11 45.63 -32.84 44.14
CA SER A 11 45.21 -32.32 42.84
C SER A 11 43.70 -32.49 42.56
N SER A 12 43.13 -33.66 42.81
CA SER A 12 41.72 -33.96 42.53
C SER A 12 40.76 -33.22 43.47
N LEU A 13 41.14 -33.09 44.74
CA LEU A 13 40.39 -32.37 45.76
C LEU A 13 40.43 -30.85 45.50
N VAL A 14 41.60 -30.31 45.15
CA VAL A 14 41.73 -28.90 44.72
C VAL A 14 40.91 -28.64 43.46
N GLY A 15 40.93 -29.55 42.48
CA GLY A 15 40.10 -29.46 41.27
C GLY A 15 38.60 -29.38 41.55
N ALA A 16 38.08 -30.26 42.40
CA ALA A 16 36.67 -30.24 42.79
C ALA A 16 36.28 -28.97 43.57
N LEU A 17 37.15 -28.49 44.47
CA LEU A 17 36.95 -27.24 45.20
C LEU A 17 36.96 -26.02 44.27
N THR A 18 37.84 -25.97 43.27
CA THR A 18 37.86 -24.88 42.29
C THR A 18 36.63 -24.87 41.40
N ALA A 19 36.16 -26.03 40.93
CA ALA A 19 34.90 -26.15 40.18
C ALA A 19 33.69 -25.69 41.01
N GLY A 20 33.63 -26.09 42.29
CA GLY A 20 32.58 -25.66 43.22
C GLY A 20 32.62 -24.14 43.49
N LEU A 21 33.81 -23.56 43.67
CA LEU A 21 34.00 -22.12 43.86
C LEU A 21 33.56 -21.33 42.62
N LEU A 22 33.93 -21.78 41.42
CA LEU A 22 33.50 -21.17 40.16
C LEU A 22 31.97 -21.19 40.04
N LEU A 23 31.35 -22.34 40.29
CA LEU A 23 29.89 -22.45 40.27
C LEU A 23 29.24 -21.49 41.27
N ALA A 24 29.78 -21.41 42.49
CA ALA A 24 29.30 -20.47 43.52
C ALA A 24 29.43 -19.00 43.05
N ILE A 25 30.53 -18.62 42.41
CA ILE A 25 30.73 -17.28 41.84
C ILE A 25 29.66 -16.99 40.78
N PHE A 26 29.40 -17.91 39.85
CA PHE A 26 28.37 -17.72 38.82
C PHE A 26 26.95 -17.70 39.39
N VAL A 27 26.66 -18.49 40.43
CA VAL A 27 25.37 -18.42 41.16
C VAL A 27 25.21 -17.04 41.81
N VAL A 28 26.23 -16.55 42.54
CA VAL A 28 26.20 -15.22 43.16
C VAL A 28 26.06 -14.12 42.10
N LEU A 29 26.76 -14.23 40.97
CA LEU A 29 26.65 -13.30 39.85
C LEU A 29 25.24 -13.31 39.24
N SER A 30 24.64 -14.49 39.06
CA SER A 30 23.29 -14.64 38.52
C SER A 30 22.22 -14.03 39.45
N ILE A 31 22.36 -14.21 40.77
CA ILE A 31 21.48 -13.60 41.78
C ILE A 31 21.68 -12.09 41.80
N SER A 32 22.93 -11.61 41.79
CA SER A 32 23.27 -10.19 41.76
C SER A 32 22.69 -9.50 40.53
N LEU A 33 22.82 -10.11 39.35
CA LEU A 33 22.27 -9.60 38.11
C LEU A 33 20.74 -9.57 38.12
N ARG A 34 20.10 -10.62 38.67
CA ARG A 34 18.64 -10.65 38.87
C ARG A 34 18.17 -9.53 39.79
N LEU A 35 18.91 -9.26 40.86
CA LEU A 35 18.61 -8.20 41.82
C LEU A 35 18.79 -6.82 41.17
N ILE A 36 19.89 -6.57 40.46
CA ILE A 36 20.15 -5.31 39.75
C ILE A 36 19.03 -5.03 38.76
N LEU A 37 18.68 -5.99 37.90
CA LEU A 37 17.59 -5.84 36.94
C LEU A 37 16.23 -5.63 37.63
N ALA A 38 15.99 -6.28 38.78
CA ALA A 38 14.80 -6.03 39.59
C ALA A 38 14.76 -4.62 40.18
N ILE A 39 15.89 -4.11 40.65
CA ILE A 39 16.01 -2.76 41.23
C ILE A 39 15.80 -1.71 40.13
N ILE A 40 16.43 -1.88 38.96
CA ILE A 40 16.27 -0.98 37.82
C ILE A 40 14.80 -0.97 37.37
N SER A 41 14.19 -2.15 37.18
CA SER A 41 12.76 -2.26 36.83
C SER A 41 11.87 -1.57 37.86
N ARG A 42 12.09 -1.79 39.17
CA ARG A 42 11.35 -1.11 40.25
C ARG A 42 11.54 0.40 40.27
N ARG A 43 12.76 0.89 40.01
CA ARG A 43 13.09 2.32 40.02
C ARG A 43 12.42 3.05 38.84
N ILE A 44 12.46 2.46 37.66
CA ILE A 44 11.82 3.01 36.46
C ILE A 44 10.28 2.97 36.58
N ASN A 45 9.72 1.89 37.15
CA ASN A 45 8.27 1.75 37.31
C ASN A 45 7.65 2.83 38.23
N LYS A 46 8.44 3.38 39.17
CA LYS A 46 7.99 4.47 40.06
C LYS A 46 7.79 5.81 39.33
N GLU A 47 8.37 5.96 38.15
CA GLU A 47 8.43 7.24 37.41
C GLU A 47 7.46 7.28 36.20
N ASN A 48 7.04 6.12 35.69
CA ASN A 48 5.88 5.90 34.79
C ASN A 48 5.86 4.44 34.33
N SER A 49 4.73 3.74 34.50
CA SER A 49 4.58 2.29 34.25
C SER A 49 4.57 1.88 32.77
N ASP A 50 4.48 2.85 31.85
CA ASP A 50 4.17 2.62 30.45
C ASP A 50 5.38 2.73 29.49
N ARG A 51 6.61 2.72 30.00
CA ARG A 51 7.82 2.84 29.16
C ARG A 51 8.17 1.50 28.49
N LEU A 52 8.43 1.53 27.17
CA LEU A 52 9.00 0.39 26.42
C LEU A 52 10.20 -0.24 27.13
N ILE A 53 11.07 0.59 27.71
CA ILE A 53 12.29 0.15 28.41
C ILE A 53 11.99 -0.87 29.52
N LEU A 54 10.87 -0.73 30.24
CA LEU A 54 10.46 -1.70 31.27
C LEU A 54 10.15 -3.06 30.66
N VAL A 55 9.48 -3.07 29.50
CA VAL A 55 9.17 -4.29 28.75
C VAL A 55 10.44 -5.02 28.35
N PHE A 56 11.46 -4.31 27.85
CA PHE A 56 12.76 -4.89 27.51
C PHE A 56 13.44 -5.52 28.74
N ILE A 57 13.56 -4.76 29.83
CA ILE A 57 14.25 -5.22 31.05
C ILE A 57 13.57 -6.45 31.64
N ASP A 58 12.25 -6.43 31.77
CA ASP A 58 11.50 -7.54 32.34
C ASP A 58 11.51 -8.79 31.45
N SER A 59 11.71 -8.62 30.13
CA SER A 59 11.79 -9.73 29.16
C SER A 59 13.14 -10.43 29.21
N ILE A 60 14.22 -9.68 29.46
CA ILE A 60 15.60 -10.17 29.42
C ILE A 60 16.04 -10.74 30.77
N LYS A 61 15.46 -10.27 31.89
CA LYS A 61 15.88 -10.63 33.26
C LYS A 61 15.92 -12.12 33.55
N GLY A 62 14.92 -12.89 33.12
CA GLY A 62 14.87 -14.34 33.36
C GLY A 62 15.92 -15.09 32.52
N PRO A 63 15.90 -14.94 31.18
CA PRO A 63 16.82 -15.64 30.31
C PRO A 63 18.30 -15.34 30.55
N VAL A 64 18.66 -14.09 30.86
CA VAL A 64 20.05 -13.74 31.14
C VAL A 64 20.57 -14.42 32.41
N VAL A 65 19.74 -14.57 33.44
CA VAL A 65 20.09 -15.32 34.66
C VAL A 65 20.32 -16.80 34.33
N LEU A 66 19.46 -17.39 33.50
CA LEU A 66 19.63 -18.78 33.03
C LEU A 66 20.90 -18.94 32.21
N LEU A 67 21.24 -17.99 31.34
CA LEU A 67 22.46 -18.01 30.53
C LEU A 67 23.70 -17.96 31.44
N VAL A 68 23.76 -17.03 32.38
CA VAL A 68 24.88 -16.90 33.33
C VAL A 68 25.04 -18.16 34.20
N LEU A 69 23.93 -18.75 34.67
CA LEU A 69 23.97 -20.03 35.40
C LEU A 69 24.47 -21.18 34.53
N SER A 70 23.97 -21.29 33.28
CA SER A 70 24.39 -22.33 32.34
C SER A 70 25.89 -22.23 32.01
N LEU A 71 26.42 -21.00 31.94
CA LEU A 71 27.84 -20.75 31.70
C LEU A 71 28.68 -21.18 32.91
N GLY A 72 28.21 -20.90 34.13
CA GLY A 72 28.86 -21.39 35.35
C GLY A 72 28.89 -22.91 35.47
N LEU A 73 27.80 -23.57 35.07
CA LEU A 73 27.74 -25.04 34.99
C LEU A 73 28.75 -25.59 33.96
N LEU A 74 28.87 -24.96 32.78
CA LEU A 74 29.85 -25.34 31.78
C LEU A 74 31.28 -25.19 32.32
N PHE A 75 31.63 -24.04 32.89
CA PHE A 75 32.99 -23.82 33.42
C PHE A 75 33.33 -24.80 34.55
N ALA A 76 32.39 -25.04 35.47
CA ALA A 76 32.58 -26.03 36.54
C ALA A 76 32.79 -27.44 35.96
N TYR A 77 32.01 -27.83 34.95
CA TYR A 77 32.16 -29.11 34.27
C TYR A 77 33.51 -29.22 33.54
N LEU A 78 33.93 -28.20 32.80
CA LEU A 78 35.21 -28.20 32.09
C LEU A 78 36.41 -28.25 33.06
N THR A 79 36.29 -27.63 34.24
CA THR A 79 37.32 -27.75 35.28
C THR A 79 37.40 -29.16 35.84
N LEU A 80 36.26 -29.84 36.03
CA LEU A 80 36.23 -31.25 36.46
C LEU A 80 36.72 -32.21 35.36
N ALA A 81 36.40 -31.92 34.10
CA ALA A 81 36.82 -32.74 32.97
C ALA A 81 38.34 -32.76 32.80
N LYS A 82 39.04 -31.67 33.11
CA LYS A 82 40.52 -31.58 33.02
C LYS A 82 41.27 -32.36 34.11
N LEU A 83 40.58 -33.02 35.03
CA LEU A 83 41.23 -33.77 36.10
C LEU A 83 41.65 -35.15 35.58
N GLU A 84 42.96 -35.37 35.53
CA GLU A 84 43.57 -36.63 35.05
C GLU A 84 43.61 -37.74 36.13
N GLU A 85 43.13 -37.44 37.34
CA GLU A 85 43.17 -38.35 38.49
C GLU A 85 41.81 -38.46 39.19
N GLY A 86 41.51 -39.64 39.75
CA GLY A 86 40.32 -39.89 40.58
C GLY A 86 39.06 -40.31 39.81
N ILE A 87 37.89 -40.08 40.41
CA ILE A 87 36.58 -40.50 39.86
C ILE A 87 36.15 -39.71 38.61
N PHE A 88 36.88 -38.64 38.26
CA PHE A 88 36.53 -37.73 37.16
C PHE A 88 37.25 -38.04 35.83
N ILE A 89 38.14 -39.04 35.80
CA ILE A 89 38.91 -39.43 34.61
C ILE A 89 38.00 -39.72 33.41
N SER A 90 36.83 -40.32 33.65
CA SER A 90 35.85 -40.62 32.59
C SER A 90 35.28 -39.38 31.90
N LEU A 91 35.54 -38.18 32.41
CA LEU A 91 35.05 -36.91 31.85
C LEU A 91 36.04 -36.22 30.90
N ASN A 92 37.32 -36.64 30.85
CA ASN A 92 38.38 -35.92 30.14
C ASN A 92 38.10 -35.74 28.64
N ASP A 93 37.58 -36.79 27.99
CA ASP A 93 37.24 -36.76 26.57
C ASP A 93 35.84 -36.21 26.26
N THR A 94 35.11 -35.74 27.28
CA THR A 94 33.71 -35.31 27.13
C THR A 94 33.51 -33.79 27.10
N GLY A 95 34.59 -33.01 27.26
CA GLY A 95 34.56 -31.54 27.27
C GLY A 95 33.97 -30.92 26.01
N ASP A 96 34.31 -31.45 24.82
CA ASP A 96 33.81 -30.93 23.53
C ASP A 96 32.30 -31.13 23.38
N TYR A 97 31.77 -32.29 23.80
CA TYR A 97 30.34 -32.56 23.80
C TYR A 97 29.60 -31.64 24.78
N ALA A 98 30.16 -31.38 25.97
CA ALA A 98 29.57 -30.44 26.92
C ALA A 98 29.54 -29.01 26.40
N PHE A 99 30.59 -28.57 25.70
CA PHE A 99 30.60 -27.26 25.04
C PHE A 99 29.55 -27.17 23.93
N GLN A 100 29.38 -28.23 23.12
CA GLN A 100 28.33 -28.29 22.10
C GLN A 100 26.92 -28.25 22.69
N ILE A 101 26.65 -29.04 23.75
CA ILE A 101 25.36 -29.05 24.45
C ILE A 101 25.06 -27.66 25.05
N TRP A 102 26.06 -27.02 25.67
CA TRP A 102 25.92 -25.68 26.20
C TRP A 102 25.64 -24.66 25.08
N LYS A 103 26.34 -24.74 23.95
CA LYS A 103 26.16 -23.84 22.81
C LYS A 103 24.73 -23.92 22.27
N VAL A 104 24.20 -25.13 22.06
CA VAL A 104 22.81 -25.36 21.64
C VAL A 104 21.82 -24.81 22.68
N SER A 105 22.08 -25.04 23.98
CA SER A 105 21.25 -24.51 25.07
C SER A 105 21.26 -22.98 25.11
N ALA A 106 22.41 -22.35 24.89
CA ALA A 106 22.56 -20.90 24.84
C ALA A 106 21.81 -20.30 23.64
N ILE A 107 21.88 -20.95 22.47
CA ILE A 107 21.10 -20.57 21.28
C ILE A 107 19.60 -20.66 21.59
N ALA A 108 19.13 -21.76 22.19
CA ALA A 108 17.73 -21.93 22.56
C ALA A 108 17.24 -20.86 23.55
N ILE A 109 18.05 -20.52 24.57
CA ILE A 109 17.75 -19.45 25.52
C ILE A 109 17.68 -18.09 24.80
N ALA A 110 18.62 -17.81 23.88
CA ALA A 110 18.62 -16.57 23.11
C ALA A 110 17.38 -16.47 22.20
N THR A 111 17.04 -17.54 21.47
CA THR A 111 15.85 -17.61 20.63
C THR A 111 14.57 -17.39 21.44
N PHE A 112 14.44 -18.06 22.59
CA PHE A 112 13.31 -17.86 23.49
C PHE A 112 13.23 -16.41 23.99
N THR A 113 14.37 -15.80 24.32
CA THR A 113 14.44 -14.40 24.75
C THR A 113 13.93 -13.45 23.68
N VAL A 114 14.39 -13.61 22.44
CA VAL A 114 13.95 -12.79 21.31
C VAL A 114 12.46 -12.97 21.07
N SER A 115 11.96 -14.20 21.00
CA SER A 115 10.53 -14.47 20.80
C SER A 115 9.67 -13.86 21.91
N HIS A 116 10.10 -14.00 23.16
CA HIS A 116 9.38 -13.47 24.32
C HIS A 116 9.37 -11.94 24.34
N LEU A 117 10.51 -11.33 24.00
CA LEU A 117 10.64 -9.89 23.86
C LEU A 117 9.71 -9.37 22.76
N THR A 118 9.70 -10.00 21.59
CA THR A 118 8.81 -9.65 20.48
C THR A 118 7.34 -9.67 20.90
N ASP A 119 6.86 -10.75 21.51
CA ASP A 119 5.45 -10.86 21.94
C ASP A 119 5.10 -9.84 23.03
N ARG A 120 6.01 -9.56 23.97
CA ARG A 120 5.81 -8.52 24.98
C ARG A 120 5.80 -7.11 24.39
N THR A 121 6.67 -6.79 23.44
CA THR A 121 6.68 -5.51 22.74
C THR A 121 5.38 -5.31 21.95
N ILE A 122 4.90 -6.34 21.25
CA ILE A 122 3.63 -6.23 20.52
C ILE A 122 2.44 -6.05 21.48
N ARG A 123 2.41 -6.75 22.63
CA ARG A 123 1.38 -6.53 23.66
C ARG A 123 1.39 -5.12 24.22
N TRP A 124 2.58 -4.58 24.47
CA TRP A 124 2.73 -3.21 24.93
C TRP A 124 2.24 -2.22 23.88
N TYR A 125 2.63 -2.40 22.61
CA TYR A 125 2.18 -1.55 21.51
C TYR A 125 0.65 -1.54 21.41
N LEU A 126 0.03 -2.73 21.44
CA LEU A 126 -1.43 -2.87 21.41
C LEU A 126 -2.12 -2.16 22.57
N ARG A 127 -1.57 -2.27 23.79
CA ARG A 127 -2.19 -1.68 24.98
C ARG A 127 -2.01 -0.17 25.08
N ASN A 128 -0.86 0.34 24.65
CA ASN A 128 -0.43 1.70 24.96
C ASN A 128 -0.60 2.67 23.78
N ILE A 129 -0.52 2.16 22.54
CA ILE A 129 -0.54 2.97 21.32
C ILE A 129 -1.78 2.68 20.48
N ALA A 130 -2.08 1.41 20.17
CA ALA A 130 -3.16 1.07 19.24
C ALA A 130 -4.54 1.59 19.68
N PHE A 131 -4.86 1.61 20.98
CA PHE A 131 -6.13 2.19 21.46
C PHE A 131 -6.21 3.73 21.34
N LYS A 132 -5.08 4.42 21.12
CA LYS A 132 -5.00 5.88 20.97
C LYS A 132 -4.96 6.32 19.51
N THR A 133 -4.87 5.38 18.56
CA THR A 133 -4.79 5.65 17.13
C THR A 133 -5.95 4.95 16.45
N SER A 134 -6.80 5.69 15.74
CA SER A 134 -7.95 5.13 15.00
C SER A 134 -7.52 4.47 13.68
N THR A 135 -6.42 3.72 13.68
CA THR A 135 -5.84 3.07 12.50
C THR A 135 -6.31 1.62 12.40
N THR A 136 -7.08 1.31 11.36
CA THR A 136 -7.53 -0.05 11.01
C THR A 136 -6.39 -1.01 10.64
N LEU A 137 -5.17 -0.49 10.46
CA LEU A 137 -3.95 -1.26 10.24
C LEU A 137 -3.60 -2.13 11.46
N ASP A 138 -3.83 -1.61 12.66
CA ASP A 138 -3.51 -2.30 13.91
C ASP A 138 -4.38 -3.54 14.08
N ASP A 139 -5.67 -3.45 13.74
CA ASP A 139 -6.63 -4.55 13.89
C ASP A 139 -6.40 -5.70 12.89
N THR A 140 -5.81 -5.40 11.72
CA THR A 140 -5.70 -6.37 10.63
C THR A 140 -4.29 -6.98 10.54
N LEU A 141 -3.25 -6.17 10.66
CA LEU A 141 -1.86 -6.62 10.47
C LEU A 141 -1.26 -7.20 11.76
N LEU A 142 -1.54 -6.61 12.92
CA LEU A 142 -0.92 -7.06 14.18
C LEU A 142 -1.24 -8.51 14.53
N PRO A 143 -2.47 -9.05 14.36
CA PRO A 143 -2.73 -10.47 14.61
C PRO A 143 -1.86 -11.39 13.74
N ILE A 144 -1.62 -11.01 12.49
CA ILE A 144 -0.77 -11.77 11.55
C ILE A 144 0.68 -11.74 12.05
N PHE A 145 1.23 -10.55 12.35
CA PHE A 145 2.59 -10.41 12.87
C PHE A 145 2.80 -11.20 14.18
N ARG A 146 1.82 -11.20 15.09
CA ARG A 146 1.92 -11.97 16.35
C ARG A 146 1.98 -13.48 16.15
N ARG A 147 1.43 -14.00 15.06
CA ARG A 147 1.47 -15.43 14.74
C ARG A 147 2.71 -15.79 13.93
N VAL A 148 3.08 -14.98 12.93
CA VAL A 148 4.18 -15.27 12.00
C VAL A 148 5.54 -15.01 12.64
N LEU A 149 5.71 -13.90 13.36
CA LEU A 149 7.03 -13.46 13.83
C LEU A 149 7.69 -14.44 14.82
N PRO A 150 6.97 -15.01 15.82
CA PRO A 150 7.54 -16.04 16.68
C PRO A 150 7.96 -17.30 15.91
N ILE A 151 7.16 -17.74 14.94
CA ILE A 151 7.48 -18.91 14.10
C ILE A 151 8.79 -18.67 13.35
N THR A 152 8.96 -17.48 12.76
CA THR A 152 10.20 -17.10 12.07
C THR A 152 11.40 -17.07 13.01
N VAL A 153 11.25 -16.50 14.22
CA VAL A 153 12.33 -16.46 15.22
C VAL A 153 12.74 -17.88 15.65
N TYR A 154 11.78 -18.76 15.93
CA TYR A 154 12.08 -20.15 16.28
C TYR A 154 12.71 -20.94 15.12
N ALA A 155 12.26 -20.72 13.88
CA ALA A 155 12.86 -21.33 12.70
C ALA A 155 14.33 -20.92 12.52
N ILE A 156 14.63 -19.61 12.63
CA ILE A 156 16.01 -19.11 12.57
C ILE A 156 16.85 -19.66 13.72
N GLY A 157 16.31 -19.67 14.95
CA GLY A 157 16.99 -20.23 16.11
C GLY A 157 17.32 -21.72 15.96
N ALA A 158 16.38 -22.50 15.43
CA ALA A 158 16.59 -23.92 15.15
C ALA A 158 17.69 -24.14 14.09
N LEU A 159 17.72 -23.33 13.03
CA LEU A 159 18.77 -23.41 12.01
C LEU A 159 20.15 -23.09 12.59
N ILE A 160 20.26 -22.04 13.41
CA ILE A 160 21.52 -21.68 14.07
C ILE A 160 21.96 -22.81 15.03
N ALA A 161 21.04 -23.45 15.75
CA ALA A 161 21.35 -24.59 16.60
C ALA A 161 21.85 -25.81 15.81
N ILE A 162 21.21 -26.14 14.69
CA ILE A 162 21.61 -27.23 13.78
C ILE A 162 22.99 -26.97 13.17
N ASP A 163 23.24 -25.75 12.71
CA ASP A 163 24.55 -25.36 12.15
C ASP A 163 25.65 -25.44 13.22
N SER A 164 25.34 -25.07 14.46
CA SER A 164 26.30 -25.08 15.58
C SER A 164 26.85 -26.45 15.95
N ILE A 165 26.15 -27.54 15.59
CA ILE A 165 26.58 -28.93 15.78
C ILE A 165 27.20 -29.55 14.50
N GLY A 166 27.46 -28.73 13.46
CA GLY A 166 28.16 -29.12 12.24
C GLY A 166 27.28 -29.75 11.16
N ILE A 167 25.96 -29.71 11.31
CA ILE A 167 25.03 -30.17 10.27
C ILE A 167 24.84 -29.05 9.25
N SER A 168 25.13 -29.33 7.98
CA SER A 168 24.94 -28.35 6.90
C SER A 168 23.47 -27.94 6.78
N ILE A 169 23.20 -26.64 6.99
CA ILE A 169 21.88 -26.05 6.79
C ILE A 169 21.65 -25.53 5.37
N SER A 170 22.65 -25.60 4.48
CA SER A 170 22.57 -25.08 3.11
C SER A 170 21.37 -25.65 2.32
N PRO A 171 21.05 -26.95 2.37
CA PRO A 171 19.87 -27.49 1.68
C PRO A 171 18.55 -26.92 2.24
N ILE A 172 18.47 -26.71 3.56
CA ILE A 172 17.28 -26.16 4.22
C ILE A 172 17.12 -24.70 3.83
N LEU A 173 18.20 -23.92 3.84
CA LEU A 173 18.20 -22.52 3.41
C LEU A 173 17.82 -22.39 1.93
N ALA A 174 18.32 -23.26 1.06
CA ALA A 174 17.95 -23.28 -0.35
C ALA A 174 16.44 -23.55 -0.54
N GLY A 175 15.90 -24.54 0.16
CA GLY A 175 14.46 -24.85 0.14
C GLY A 175 13.60 -23.70 0.69
N LEU A 176 13.99 -23.10 1.82
CA LEU A 176 13.33 -21.93 2.39
C LEU A 176 13.43 -20.70 1.49
N GLY A 177 14.53 -20.53 0.75
CA GLY A 177 14.69 -19.46 -0.22
C GLY A 177 13.69 -19.57 -1.37
N ILE A 178 13.57 -20.76 -1.97
CA ILE A 178 12.59 -21.02 -3.05
C ILE A 178 11.16 -20.91 -2.53
N GLY A 179 10.88 -21.49 -1.35
CA GLY A 179 9.56 -21.40 -0.70
C GLY A 179 9.19 -19.96 -0.34
N GLY A 180 10.15 -19.19 0.18
CA GLY A 180 10.00 -17.78 0.50
C GLY A 180 9.71 -16.94 -0.75
N LEU A 181 10.39 -17.22 -1.87
CA LEU A 181 10.10 -16.58 -3.16
C LEU A 181 8.67 -16.89 -3.62
N ALA A 182 8.22 -18.14 -3.54
CA ALA A 182 6.86 -18.53 -3.90
C ALA A 182 5.81 -17.80 -3.06
N VAL A 183 6.02 -17.70 -1.73
CA VAL A 183 5.13 -16.94 -0.84
C VAL A 183 5.16 -15.44 -1.16
N ALA A 184 6.33 -14.87 -1.43
CA ALA A 184 6.46 -13.46 -1.80
C ALA A 184 5.71 -13.13 -3.09
N LEU A 185 5.83 -13.98 -4.12
CA LEU A 185 5.09 -13.83 -5.37
C LEU A 185 3.57 -13.97 -5.17
N ALA A 186 3.14 -14.86 -4.28
CA ALA A 186 1.72 -15.02 -3.96
C ALA A 186 1.13 -13.81 -3.21
N VAL A 187 1.91 -13.18 -2.32
CA VAL A 187 1.48 -12.02 -1.51
C VAL A 187 1.66 -10.69 -2.23
N GLN A 188 2.54 -10.61 -3.24
CA GLN A 188 2.86 -9.39 -3.97
C GLN A 188 1.61 -8.61 -4.43
N PRO A 189 0.58 -9.20 -5.08
CA PRO A 189 -0.58 -8.45 -5.52
C PRO A 189 -1.37 -7.85 -4.36
N THR A 190 -1.51 -8.59 -3.25
CA THR A 190 -2.20 -8.09 -2.06
C THR A 190 -1.49 -6.89 -1.45
N LEU A 191 -0.16 -6.95 -1.38
CA LEU A 191 0.64 -5.85 -0.83
C LEU A 191 0.63 -4.63 -1.75
N SER A 192 0.70 -4.84 -3.07
CA SER A 192 0.56 -3.77 -4.07
C SER A 192 -0.81 -3.09 -3.93
N ASN A 193 -1.89 -3.86 -3.86
CA ASN A 193 -3.25 -3.35 -3.73
C ASN A 193 -3.48 -2.62 -2.40
N PHE A 194 -2.82 -3.06 -1.32
CA PHE A 194 -2.84 -2.39 -0.03
C PHE A 194 -2.18 -1.00 -0.12
N PHE A 195 -0.97 -0.90 -0.66
CA PHE A 195 -0.27 0.39 -0.78
C PHE A 195 -0.98 1.35 -1.74
N ALA A 196 -1.51 0.81 -2.85
CA ALA A 196 -2.31 1.57 -3.81
C ALA A 196 -3.56 2.16 -3.12
N GLY A 197 -4.23 1.38 -2.26
CA GLY A 197 -5.37 1.82 -1.47
C GLY A 197 -5.04 2.86 -0.39
N THR A 198 -3.85 2.79 0.23
CA THR A 198 -3.42 3.82 1.18
C THR A 198 -3.14 5.15 0.50
N TYR A 199 -2.53 5.13 -0.69
CA TYR A 199 -2.16 6.35 -1.44
C TYR A 199 -3.38 7.22 -1.77
N VAL A 200 -4.44 6.61 -2.30
CA VAL A 200 -5.72 7.28 -2.62
C VAL A 200 -6.33 7.99 -1.40
N VAL A 201 -6.14 7.42 -0.20
CA VAL A 201 -6.68 7.95 1.05
C VAL A 201 -5.77 9.04 1.64
N THR A 202 -4.45 8.92 1.50
CA THR A 202 -3.49 9.82 2.15
C THR A 202 -3.24 11.12 1.40
N GLU A 203 -3.32 11.15 0.06
CA GLU A 203 -3.02 12.37 -0.70
C GLU A 203 -4.22 13.33 -0.81
N GLY A 204 -5.44 12.90 -0.45
CA GLY A 204 -6.60 13.79 -0.36
C GLY A 204 -7.06 14.40 -1.69
N GLU A 205 -6.66 13.81 -2.81
CA GLU A 205 -7.01 14.28 -4.16
C GLU A 205 -8.48 14.05 -4.54
N LEU A 206 -9.18 13.21 -3.77
CA LEU A 206 -10.60 12.92 -3.94
C LEU A 206 -11.38 13.40 -2.71
N LYS A 207 -12.21 14.43 -2.89
CA LYS A 207 -13.00 15.02 -1.81
C LYS A 207 -14.47 14.67 -1.97
N PRO A 208 -15.21 14.47 -0.85
CA PRO A 208 -16.66 14.39 -0.92
C PRO A 208 -17.25 15.60 -1.64
N GLY A 209 -18.10 15.35 -2.64
CA GLY A 209 -18.67 16.36 -3.53
C GLY A 209 -18.01 16.43 -4.91
N ASP A 210 -16.80 15.91 -5.09
CA ASP A 210 -16.12 15.91 -6.40
C ASP A 210 -16.83 14.98 -7.38
N PHE A 211 -17.00 15.40 -8.63
CA PHE A 211 -17.44 14.50 -9.70
C PHE A 211 -16.24 13.80 -10.33
N ILE A 212 -16.20 12.47 -10.23
CA ILE A 212 -15.08 11.66 -10.72
C ILE A 212 -15.56 10.62 -11.74
N GLU A 213 -14.65 10.22 -12.62
CA GLU A 213 -14.87 9.18 -13.63
C GLU A 213 -13.66 8.25 -13.69
N LEU A 214 -13.92 6.95 -13.62
CA LEU A 214 -12.91 5.92 -13.82
C LEU A 214 -12.85 5.55 -15.29
N ASP A 215 -11.65 5.38 -15.82
CA ASP A 215 -11.44 4.95 -17.20
C ASP A 215 -12.11 3.59 -17.49
N GLY A 216 -12.97 3.56 -18.51
CA GLY A 216 -13.82 2.40 -18.84
C GLY A 216 -14.79 1.97 -17.72
N GLY A 217 -15.02 2.83 -16.72
CA GLY A 217 -15.67 2.47 -15.46
C GLY A 217 -16.87 3.37 -15.10
N PRO A 218 -17.31 3.33 -13.84
CA PRO A 218 -18.41 4.15 -13.36
C PRO A 218 -17.97 5.61 -13.14
N SER A 219 -18.94 6.53 -13.28
CA SER A 219 -18.79 7.95 -12.96
C SER A 219 -19.86 8.44 -11.98
N GLY A 220 -19.52 9.44 -11.17
CA GLY A 220 -20.41 9.93 -10.13
C GLY A 220 -19.76 10.91 -9.16
N TYR A 221 -20.57 11.46 -8.26
CA TYR A 221 -20.14 12.35 -7.19
C TYR A 221 -19.60 11.54 -6.00
N VAL A 222 -18.44 11.87 -5.48
CA VAL A 222 -17.87 11.23 -4.30
C VAL A 222 -18.76 11.52 -3.08
N GLU A 223 -19.31 10.47 -2.46
CA GLU A 223 -20.03 10.60 -1.17
C GLU A 223 -19.07 10.49 0.01
N SER A 224 -18.15 9.53 -0.05
CA SER A 224 -17.20 9.29 1.03
C SER A 224 -16.00 8.50 0.51
N VAL A 225 -14.80 8.89 0.92
CA VAL A 225 -13.57 8.11 0.74
C VAL A 225 -13.30 7.37 2.05
N GLY A 226 -13.53 6.06 2.05
CA GLY A 226 -13.20 5.19 3.19
C GLY A 226 -11.83 4.56 3.03
N TRP A 227 -11.33 3.91 4.08
CA TRP A 227 -10.02 3.26 4.06
C TRP A 227 -9.91 2.08 3.08
N ARG A 228 -11.02 1.40 2.77
CA ARG A 228 -11.07 0.24 1.87
C ARG A 228 -11.74 0.50 0.53
N SER A 229 -12.62 1.49 0.49
CA SER A 229 -13.47 1.74 -0.68
C SER A 229 -13.94 3.18 -0.71
N THR A 230 -14.00 3.74 -1.90
CA THR A 230 -14.64 5.01 -2.21
C THR A 230 -16.07 4.74 -2.66
N LYS A 231 -17.00 5.51 -2.10
CA LYS A 231 -18.40 5.47 -2.49
C LYS A 231 -18.70 6.68 -3.36
N ILE A 232 -19.29 6.43 -4.52
CA ILE A 232 -19.76 7.49 -5.41
C ILE A 232 -21.26 7.34 -5.67
N ARG A 233 -21.94 8.46 -5.86
CA ARG A 233 -23.32 8.54 -6.30
C ARG A 233 -23.34 8.80 -7.80
N SER A 234 -23.78 7.80 -8.57
CA SER A 234 -23.91 7.94 -10.03
C SER A 234 -24.96 8.99 -10.41
N ARG A 235 -24.95 9.44 -11.67
CA ARG A 235 -25.95 10.38 -12.21
C ARG A 235 -27.39 9.87 -12.11
N PHE A 236 -27.58 8.54 -12.05
CA PHE A 236 -28.88 7.89 -11.86
C PHE A 236 -29.23 7.64 -10.38
N ASN A 237 -28.54 8.32 -9.45
CA ASN A 237 -28.74 8.21 -8.00
C ASN A 237 -28.40 6.84 -7.39
N ASN A 238 -27.70 5.96 -8.12
CA ASN A 238 -27.21 4.69 -7.58
C ASN A 238 -25.92 4.89 -6.78
N LEU A 239 -25.81 4.21 -5.63
CA LEU A 239 -24.59 4.15 -4.84
C LEU A 239 -23.65 3.10 -5.45
N VAL A 240 -22.50 3.54 -5.94
CA VAL A 240 -21.45 2.68 -6.48
C VAL A 240 -20.32 2.61 -5.45
N ILE A 241 -19.94 1.39 -5.05
CA ILE A 241 -18.89 1.14 -4.07
C ILE A 241 -17.67 0.60 -4.80
N ILE A 242 -16.60 1.38 -4.84
CA ILE A 242 -15.39 1.06 -5.60
C ILE A 242 -14.29 0.70 -4.60
N PRO A 243 -13.70 -0.51 -4.65
CA PRO A 243 -12.53 -0.84 -3.85
C PRO A 243 -11.38 0.13 -4.15
N ASN A 244 -10.67 0.62 -3.12
CA ASN A 244 -9.58 1.57 -3.33
C ASN A 244 -8.44 0.97 -4.18
N SER A 245 -8.24 -0.35 -4.12
CA SER A 245 -7.30 -1.03 -5.01
C SER A 245 -7.68 -0.87 -6.48
N LYS A 246 -8.98 -0.95 -6.81
CA LYS A 246 -9.48 -0.76 -8.18
C LYS A 246 -9.37 0.69 -8.64
N MET A 247 -9.57 1.64 -7.73
CA MET A 247 -9.34 3.06 -8.02
C MET A 247 -7.87 3.32 -8.34
N ALA A 248 -6.96 2.74 -7.56
CA ALA A 248 -5.52 2.96 -7.71
C ALA A 248 -4.90 2.20 -8.90
N GLU A 249 -5.55 1.12 -9.36
CA GLU A 249 -5.22 0.43 -10.62
C GLU A 249 -5.76 1.16 -11.86
N SER A 250 -6.65 2.15 -11.71
CA SER A 250 -7.36 2.83 -12.80
C SER A 250 -6.90 4.28 -12.97
N ILE A 251 -7.01 4.80 -14.18
CA ILE A 251 -6.99 6.26 -14.39
C ILE A 251 -8.29 6.82 -13.80
N VAL A 252 -8.17 7.87 -12.98
CA VAL A 252 -9.29 8.60 -12.39
C VAL A 252 -9.25 10.04 -12.87
N THR A 253 -10.30 10.48 -13.55
CA THR A 253 -10.49 11.89 -13.91
C THR A 253 -11.31 12.58 -12.84
N ASN A 254 -10.70 13.49 -12.08
CA ASN A 254 -11.43 14.37 -11.17
C ASN A 254 -11.78 15.68 -11.89
N TYR A 255 -13.08 15.93 -12.10
CA TYR A 255 -13.55 17.12 -12.82
C TYR A 255 -13.62 18.39 -11.97
N PHE A 256 -13.33 18.29 -10.66
CA PHE A 256 -13.41 19.39 -9.71
C PHE A 256 -12.04 19.87 -9.21
N SER A 257 -10.96 19.18 -9.58
CA SER A 257 -9.60 19.45 -9.14
C SER A 257 -8.69 19.78 -10.34
N PRO A 258 -7.81 20.80 -10.27
CA PRO A 258 -7.61 21.71 -9.13
C PRO A 258 -8.71 22.79 -9.01
N THR A 259 -9.49 23.00 -10.07
CA THR A 259 -10.62 23.94 -10.08
C THR A 259 -11.84 23.26 -10.74
N PRO A 260 -13.07 23.65 -10.37
CA PRO A 260 -14.28 23.13 -11.00
C PRO A 260 -14.52 23.72 -12.41
N ALA A 261 -13.75 24.73 -12.82
CA ALA A 261 -13.93 25.39 -14.10
C ALA A 261 -13.58 24.44 -15.26
N MET A 262 -14.45 24.41 -16.28
CA MET A 262 -14.34 23.44 -17.38
C MET A 262 -14.51 24.11 -18.74
N ASN A 263 -13.67 23.73 -19.70
CA ASN A 263 -13.81 24.19 -21.07
C ASN A 263 -14.99 23.50 -21.76
N VAL A 264 -15.77 24.27 -22.51
CA VAL A 264 -16.92 23.86 -23.30
C VAL A 264 -16.59 24.12 -24.76
N ILE A 265 -16.77 23.09 -25.59
CA ILE A 265 -16.60 23.17 -27.03
C ILE A 265 -17.97 23.06 -27.68
N VAL A 266 -18.33 24.08 -28.46
CA VAL A 266 -19.46 24.04 -29.39
C VAL A 266 -18.91 23.96 -30.80
N THR A 267 -19.35 22.98 -31.56
CA THR A 267 -18.96 22.77 -32.95
C THR A 267 -20.17 23.01 -33.85
N CYS A 268 -19.98 23.66 -34.98
CA CYS A 268 -20.99 23.92 -35.98
C CYS A 268 -20.35 23.97 -37.37
N GLY A 269 -21.14 23.84 -38.42
CA GLY A 269 -20.69 23.94 -39.80
C GLY A 269 -21.57 24.89 -40.59
N VAL A 270 -20.97 25.69 -41.46
CA VAL A 270 -21.68 26.65 -42.34
C VAL A 270 -21.45 26.29 -43.81
N SER A 271 -22.30 26.81 -44.70
CA SER A 271 -22.14 26.57 -46.14
C SER A 271 -20.82 27.11 -46.68
N TYR A 272 -20.29 26.48 -47.73
CA TYR A 272 -19.06 26.92 -48.42
C TYR A 272 -19.18 28.32 -49.04
N GLU A 273 -20.41 28.75 -49.29
CA GLU A 273 -20.75 30.07 -49.81
C GLU A 273 -20.85 31.14 -48.71
N SER A 274 -20.75 30.77 -47.43
CA SER A 274 -20.84 31.70 -46.32
C SER A 274 -19.58 32.56 -46.20
N ASP A 275 -19.74 33.82 -45.80
CA ASP A 275 -18.62 34.70 -45.46
C ASP A 275 -17.99 34.26 -44.13
N MET A 276 -16.78 33.71 -44.21
CA MET A 276 -16.05 33.18 -43.06
C MET A 276 -15.70 34.25 -42.02
N GLU A 277 -15.41 35.49 -42.44
CA GLU A 277 -15.09 36.58 -41.51
C GLU A 277 -16.34 37.01 -40.75
N ALA A 278 -17.49 37.05 -41.43
CA ALA A 278 -18.78 37.33 -40.80
C ALA A 278 -19.17 36.23 -39.80
N VAL A 279 -18.97 34.96 -40.15
CA VAL A 279 -19.23 33.81 -39.28
C VAL A 279 -18.42 33.89 -38.00
N GLU A 280 -17.11 34.10 -38.10
CA GLU A 280 -16.22 34.24 -36.93
C GLU A 280 -16.64 35.39 -36.03
N LYS A 281 -16.87 36.57 -36.61
CA LYS A 281 -17.25 37.76 -35.88
C LYS A 281 -18.56 37.55 -35.10
N ILE A 282 -19.61 37.10 -35.76
CA ILE A 282 -20.93 36.91 -35.15
C ILE A 282 -20.87 35.82 -34.07
N ALA A 283 -20.15 34.73 -34.33
CA ALA A 283 -19.96 33.65 -33.38
C ALA A 283 -19.26 34.13 -32.10
N LEU A 284 -18.19 34.94 -32.23
CA LEU A 284 -17.47 35.53 -31.10
C LEU A 284 -18.33 36.56 -30.34
N GLU A 285 -19.11 37.38 -31.03
CA GLU A 285 -20.05 38.33 -30.40
C GLU A 285 -21.09 37.60 -29.53
N GLU A 286 -21.76 36.58 -30.07
CA GLU A 286 -22.76 35.80 -29.30
C GLU A 286 -22.13 35.03 -28.14
N ALA A 287 -20.92 34.51 -28.31
CA ALA A 287 -20.18 33.84 -27.24
C ALA A 287 -19.79 34.82 -26.13
N SER A 288 -19.33 36.03 -26.49
CA SER A 288 -18.94 37.08 -25.53
C SER A 288 -20.16 37.58 -24.75
N GLU A 289 -21.28 37.82 -25.44
CA GLU A 289 -22.53 38.22 -24.80
C GLU A 289 -23.05 37.12 -23.85
N LEU A 290 -22.96 35.85 -24.25
CA LEU A 290 -23.32 34.74 -23.37
C LEU A 290 -22.41 34.68 -22.14
N ILE A 291 -21.10 34.87 -22.34
CA ILE A 291 -20.14 34.92 -21.24
C ILE A 291 -20.52 36.04 -20.27
N GLU A 292 -20.92 37.23 -20.71
CA GLU A 292 -21.31 38.32 -19.81
C GLU A 292 -22.64 38.07 -19.08
N ASN A 293 -23.62 37.43 -19.73
CA ASN A 293 -24.98 37.32 -19.20
C ASN A 293 -25.27 36.02 -18.43
N SER A 294 -24.53 34.93 -18.67
CA SER A 294 -24.83 33.64 -18.03
C SER A 294 -24.17 33.53 -16.64
N PRO A 295 -24.86 33.12 -15.57
CA PRO A 295 -24.21 32.85 -14.28
C PRO A 295 -23.31 31.60 -14.31
N HIS A 296 -23.40 30.79 -15.37
CA HIS A 296 -22.66 29.54 -15.51
C HIS A 296 -21.31 29.69 -16.23
N SER A 297 -20.97 30.88 -16.72
CA SER A 297 -19.70 31.17 -17.42
C SER A 297 -18.67 31.84 -16.52
N ILE A 298 -17.39 31.56 -16.79
CA ILE A 298 -16.27 32.29 -16.23
C ILE A 298 -16.11 33.59 -17.02
N LYS A 299 -16.27 34.73 -16.35
CA LYS A 299 -16.31 36.06 -16.98
C LYS A 299 -14.96 36.56 -17.51
N ASN A 300 -13.86 36.08 -16.94
CA ASN A 300 -12.51 36.58 -17.23
C ASN A 300 -11.78 35.73 -18.28
N VAL A 301 -12.50 34.95 -19.07
CA VAL A 301 -11.93 34.09 -20.13
C VAL A 301 -12.66 34.41 -21.42
N ASP A 302 -11.94 35.01 -22.36
CA ASP A 302 -12.47 35.36 -23.68
C ASP A 302 -12.83 34.10 -24.47
N PRO A 303 -13.87 34.15 -25.32
CA PRO A 303 -14.18 33.04 -26.21
C PRO A 303 -13.07 32.88 -27.25
N PHE A 304 -12.79 31.64 -27.63
CA PHE A 304 -11.83 31.33 -28.69
C PHE A 304 -12.54 30.63 -29.84
N PHE A 305 -12.41 31.18 -31.05
CA PHE A 305 -13.00 30.67 -32.28
C PHE A 305 -11.92 30.10 -33.19
N GLY A 306 -12.25 29.04 -33.94
CA GLY A 306 -11.42 28.59 -35.03
C GLY A 306 -12.17 27.70 -36.02
N PHE A 307 -11.82 27.82 -37.30
CA PHE A 307 -12.22 26.84 -38.32
C PHE A 307 -11.40 25.56 -38.16
N SER A 308 -12.07 24.40 -38.15
CA SER A 308 -11.42 23.09 -37.95
C SER A 308 -11.03 22.44 -39.26
N ASN A 309 -11.94 22.39 -40.24
CA ASN A 309 -11.75 21.67 -41.50
C ASN A 309 -12.77 22.08 -42.56
N PHE A 310 -12.42 21.86 -43.82
CA PHE A 310 -13.35 21.82 -44.95
C PHE A 310 -13.97 20.40 -44.99
N GLY A 311 -15.21 20.26 -44.51
CA GLY A 311 -15.94 19.00 -44.44
C GLY A 311 -16.71 18.67 -45.72
N ASP A 312 -17.38 17.52 -45.77
CA ASP A 312 -18.06 17.02 -46.99
C ASP A 312 -19.17 17.96 -47.51
N SER A 313 -19.76 18.75 -46.62
CA SER A 313 -20.88 19.66 -46.94
C SER A 313 -20.76 21.05 -46.32
N ASN A 314 -19.83 21.21 -45.37
CA ASN A 314 -19.74 22.38 -44.50
C ASN A 314 -18.29 22.82 -44.32
N ILE A 315 -18.09 24.11 -44.05
CA ILE A 315 -16.88 24.60 -43.39
C ILE A 315 -17.14 24.49 -41.88
N ASP A 316 -16.43 23.59 -41.23
CA ASP A 316 -16.61 23.30 -39.82
C ASP A 316 -15.78 24.26 -38.96
N PHE A 317 -16.37 24.70 -37.85
CA PHE A 317 -15.71 25.54 -36.86
C PHE A 317 -16.07 25.11 -35.43
N PHE A 318 -15.27 25.59 -34.49
CA PHE A 318 -15.51 25.42 -33.07
C PHE A 318 -15.45 26.76 -32.34
N ILE A 319 -16.15 26.81 -31.22
CA ILE A 319 -16.07 27.89 -30.23
C ILE A 319 -15.78 27.28 -28.87
N PHE A 320 -14.76 27.81 -28.21
CA PHE A 320 -14.43 27.52 -26.83
C PHE A 320 -14.94 28.61 -25.91
N ILE A 321 -15.64 28.21 -24.85
CA ILE A 321 -15.97 29.04 -23.69
C ILE A 321 -15.69 28.25 -22.42
N GLN A 322 -15.61 28.90 -21.26
CA GLN A 322 -15.37 28.22 -19.98
C GLN A 322 -16.58 28.31 -19.05
N ALA A 323 -17.00 27.16 -18.53
CA ALA A 323 -18.04 27.03 -17.52
C ALA A 323 -17.45 27.06 -16.10
N VAL A 324 -18.25 27.48 -15.12
CA VAL A 324 -17.89 27.50 -13.69
C VAL A 324 -17.77 26.11 -13.06
N ASP A 325 -18.55 25.15 -13.57
CA ASP A 325 -18.64 23.78 -13.07
C ASP A 325 -19.13 22.81 -14.16
N ARG A 326 -19.14 21.51 -13.84
CA ARG A 326 -19.60 20.46 -14.76
C ARG A 326 -21.04 20.66 -15.20
N ASN A 327 -21.94 21.13 -14.34
CA ASN A 327 -23.35 21.33 -14.73
C ASN A 327 -23.48 22.52 -15.70
N GLY A 328 -22.76 23.61 -15.43
CA GLY A 328 -22.67 24.77 -16.31
C GLY A 328 -22.22 24.42 -17.73
N THR A 329 -21.39 23.38 -17.91
CA THR A 329 -20.99 22.95 -19.26
C THR A 329 -22.18 22.58 -20.15
N PHE A 330 -23.18 21.88 -19.61
CA PHE A 330 -24.35 21.46 -20.39
C PHE A 330 -25.27 22.65 -20.70
N VAL A 331 -25.43 23.55 -19.74
CA VAL A 331 -26.26 24.75 -19.87
C VAL A 331 -25.66 25.68 -20.92
N LEU A 332 -24.38 26.06 -20.76
CA LEU A 332 -23.69 26.95 -21.68
C LEU A 332 -23.62 26.38 -23.10
N LYS A 333 -23.33 25.08 -23.25
CA LYS A 333 -23.32 24.44 -24.55
C LYS A 333 -24.66 24.60 -25.27
N SER A 334 -25.76 24.30 -24.57
CA SER A 334 -27.11 24.40 -25.12
C SER A 334 -27.51 25.85 -25.43
N GLU A 335 -27.18 26.79 -24.55
CA GLU A 335 -27.47 28.21 -24.75
C GLU A 335 -26.72 28.79 -25.95
N LEU A 336 -25.42 28.51 -26.06
CA LEU A 336 -24.59 28.98 -27.17
C LEU A 336 -25.07 28.39 -28.51
N MET A 337 -25.40 27.09 -28.55
CA MET A 337 -25.95 26.47 -29.76
C MET A 337 -27.24 27.16 -30.22
N LYS A 338 -28.17 27.46 -29.30
CA LYS A 338 -29.42 28.15 -29.63
C LYS A 338 -29.18 29.58 -30.11
N ARG A 339 -28.27 30.32 -29.47
CA ARG A 339 -27.92 31.69 -29.84
C ARG A 339 -27.31 31.77 -31.23
N ILE A 340 -26.29 30.96 -31.51
CA ILE A 340 -25.65 30.89 -32.83
C ILE A 340 -26.69 30.54 -33.90
N HIS A 341 -27.50 29.51 -33.68
CA HIS A 341 -28.52 29.11 -34.64
C HIS A 341 -29.51 30.25 -34.94
N ALA A 342 -30.03 30.91 -33.90
CA ALA A 342 -30.95 32.03 -34.06
C ALA A 342 -30.30 33.21 -34.80
N ARG A 343 -29.06 33.54 -34.43
CA ARG A 343 -28.34 34.67 -35.02
C ARG A 343 -27.95 34.43 -36.47
N PHE A 344 -27.41 33.26 -36.78
CA PHE A 344 -27.07 32.86 -38.15
C PHE A 344 -28.30 32.87 -39.06
N THR A 345 -29.44 32.39 -38.54
CA THR A 345 -30.72 32.46 -39.29
C THR A 345 -31.12 33.89 -39.60
N SER A 346 -30.97 34.84 -38.67
CA SER A 346 -31.33 36.25 -38.89
C SER A 346 -30.40 36.99 -39.85
N GLU A 347 -29.14 36.58 -39.92
CA GLU A 347 -28.09 37.21 -40.75
C GLU A 347 -27.94 36.51 -42.12
N GLY A 348 -28.74 35.46 -42.38
CA GLY A 348 -28.71 34.70 -43.63
C GLY A 348 -27.50 33.77 -43.78
N ILE A 349 -26.85 33.40 -42.68
CA ILE A 349 -25.77 32.42 -42.66
C ILE A 349 -26.39 31.02 -42.62
N GLU A 350 -26.18 30.24 -43.69
CA GLU A 350 -26.76 28.91 -43.83
C GLU A 350 -25.94 27.84 -43.10
N ILE A 351 -26.58 27.15 -42.16
CA ILE A 351 -26.06 25.92 -41.54
C ILE A 351 -26.57 24.75 -42.38
N ASN A 352 -25.67 24.18 -43.17
CA ASN A 352 -26.02 23.14 -44.14
C ASN A 352 -26.38 21.81 -43.46
N TYR A 353 -27.44 21.19 -43.98
CA TYR A 353 -27.62 19.75 -43.90
C TYR A 353 -26.66 19.05 -44.87
N PRO A 354 -26.40 17.74 -44.73
CA PRO A 354 -25.60 17.02 -45.71
C PRO A 354 -26.10 17.24 -47.15
N VAL A 355 -25.27 17.86 -47.99
CA VAL A 355 -25.58 18.17 -49.40
C VAL A 355 -24.85 17.22 -50.33
N ARG A 356 -25.50 16.88 -51.45
CA ARG A 356 -24.88 16.10 -52.53
C ARG A 356 -25.10 16.80 -53.85
N LYS A 357 -24.00 17.03 -54.59
CA LYS A 357 -24.07 17.50 -55.97
C LYS A 357 -24.34 16.31 -56.89
N LEU A 358 -25.52 16.27 -57.50
CA LEU A 358 -25.85 15.29 -58.54
C LEU A 358 -25.51 15.90 -59.91
N LEU A 359 -24.56 15.27 -60.62
CA LEU A 359 -24.28 15.58 -62.01
C LEU A 359 -25.08 14.61 -62.88
N LEU A 360 -26.15 15.11 -63.52
CA LEU A 360 -26.92 14.33 -64.48
C LEU A 360 -26.26 14.44 -65.87
N PRO A 361 -26.01 13.32 -66.57
CA PRO A 361 -25.64 13.34 -67.98
C PRO A 361 -26.63 14.15 -68.84
N GLU A 362 -26.13 14.93 -69.81
CA GLU A 362 -26.95 15.80 -70.68
C GLU A 362 -28.03 15.06 -71.50
N GLU A 363 -27.90 13.74 -71.69
CA GLU A 363 -28.81 12.91 -72.50
C GLU A 363 -29.94 12.22 -71.72
N LEU A 364 -30.15 12.50 -70.43
CA LEU A 364 -31.30 11.98 -69.70
C LEU A 364 -32.57 12.75 -70.08
N ASP A 365 -33.18 12.36 -71.21
CA ASP A 365 -34.56 12.72 -71.52
C ASP A 365 -35.49 12.12 -70.45
N ALA A 366 -36.03 12.98 -69.58
CA ALA A 366 -36.88 12.60 -68.46
C ALA A 366 -38.13 11.80 -68.87
N GLY A 367 -38.51 11.84 -70.16
CA GLY A 367 -39.60 11.02 -70.71
C GLY A 367 -39.28 9.52 -70.85
N SER A 368 -38.00 9.14 -70.92
CA SER A 368 -37.58 7.75 -71.15
C SER A 368 -37.47 6.91 -69.87
N VAL A 369 -37.33 7.54 -68.70
CA VAL A 369 -37.08 6.86 -67.42
C VAL A 369 -38.36 6.38 -66.74
N PHE A 370 -39.51 7.01 -67.04
CA PHE A 370 -40.79 6.72 -66.38
C PHE A 370 -41.87 6.15 -67.31
N THR A 371 -41.54 5.79 -68.55
CA THR A 371 -42.47 5.07 -69.42
C THR A 371 -42.51 3.61 -69.00
N SER A 372 -43.46 3.29 -68.11
CA SER A 372 -43.88 1.91 -67.88
C SER A 372 -44.42 1.35 -69.19
N GLN A 373 -43.69 0.42 -69.80
CA GLN A 373 -44.29 -0.41 -70.83
C GLN A 373 -45.38 -1.26 -70.17
N PRO A 374 -46.63 -1.26 -70.69
CA PRO A 374 -47.62 -2.19 -70.19
C PRO A 374 -47.17 -3.60 -70.58
N GLU A 375 -47.06 -4.48 -69.59
CA GLU A 375 -46.81 -5.91 -69.81
C GLU A 375 -47.95 -6.47 -70.68
N GLU A 376 -47.65 -6.87 -71.92
CA GLU A 376 -48.51 -7.76 -72.69
C GLU A 376 -48.19 -9.21 -72.32
N ASN A 377 -49.25 -9.94 -71.94
CA ASN A 377 -49.31 -11.32 -71.45
C ASN A 377 -48.54 -12.36 -72.28
#